data_AF-A0A496Q7F3-F1
#
_entry.id   AF-A0A496Q7F3-F1
#
_cell.length_a   1.000
_cell.length_b   1.000
_cell.length_c   1.000
_cell.angle_alpha   90.00
_cell.angle_beta   90.00
_cell.angle_gamma   90.00
#
_symmetry.space_group_name_H-M   'P 1'
#
loop_
_entity.id
_entity.type
_entity.pdbx_description
1 polymer ?
#
loop_
_entity_poly.entity_id
_entity_poly.type
_entity_poly.pdbx_seq_one_letter_code
_entity_poly.pdbx_strand_id
1 'polypeptide(L)'
;MMIGTELERIRASAFCKMDFCEQVEMVKHALVRILSRHRGRVAYIRPKQIAMELHLARWAAVSKKIYKASLFVGNIHADGHLWRLERVEIRTDKGKEKIKLVYVRVN
;
A
#
# COMPACT_ATOMS: atom_id res chain seq x y z
N MET A 1 -1.96 -0.70 29.21
CA MET A 1 -1.52 -0.47 27.82
C MET A 1 -2.44 0.56 27.16
N MET A 2 -2.10 1.86 27.21
CA MET A 2 -2.89 2.94 26.55
C MET A 2 -2.06 3.80 25.57
N ILE A 3 -0.75 3.56 25.49
CA ILE A 3 0.17 4.41 24.70
C ILE A 3 0.21 3.98 23.23
N GLY A 4 0.02 2.69 22.93
CA GLY A 4 0.08 2.17 21.54
C GLY A 4 -1.10 2.63 20.67
N THR A 5 -2.32 2.60 21.21
CA THR A 5 -3.56 2.89 20.46
C THR A 5 -3.70 4.36 20.07
N GLU A 6 -3.25 5.29 20.92
CA GLU A 6 -3.34 6.72 20.63
C GLU A 6 -2.29 7.13 19.58
N LEU A 7 -1.06 6.61 19.69
CA LEU A 7 -0.02 6.88 18.70
C LEU A 7 -0.42 6.35 17.30
N GLU A 8 -1.03 5.16 17.25
CA GLU A 8 -1.57 4.59 16.01
C GLU A 8 -2.70 5.45 15.42
N ARG A 9 -3.56 6.02 16.27
CA ARG A 9 -4.63 6.93 15.85
C ARG A 9 -4.06 8.21 15.26
N ILE A 10 -3.06 8.80 15.92
CA ILE A 10 -2.38 10.02 15.46
C ILE A 10 -1.75 9.79 14.09
N ARG A 11 -1.02 8.69 13.90
CA ARG A 11 -0.37 8.36 12.61
C ARG A 11 -1.36 8.16 11.48
N ALA A 12 -2.44 7.41 11.71
CA ALA A 12 -3.48 7.21 10.70
C ALA A 12 -4.19 8.53 10.33
N SER A 13 -4.43 9.39 11.32
CA SER A 13 -5.00 10.72 11.12
C SER A 13 -4.07 11.62 10.31
N ALA A 14 -2.78 11.63 10.65
CA ALA A 14 -1.76 12.38 9.92
C ALA A 14 -1.71 11.96 8.44
N PHE A 15 -1.62 10.67 8.15
CA PHE A 15 -1.66 10.16 6.77
C PHE A 15 -2.93 10.60 6.02
N CYS A 16 -4.09 10.57 6.68
CA CYS A 16 -5.35 10.99 6.07
C CYS A 16 -5.41 12.49 5.76
N LYS A 17 -4.70 13.32 6.52
CA LYS A 17 -4.66 14.78 6.39
C LYS A 17 -3.55 15.29 5.47
N MET A 18 -2.55 14.46 5.17
CA MET A 18 -1.51 14.76 4.18
C MET A 18 -2.09 15.06 2.80
N ASP A 19 -1.34 15.84 2.04
CA ASP A 19 -1.67 16.12 0.65
C ASP A 19 -1.61 14.84 -0.19
N PHE A 20 -2.38 14.83 -1.27
CA PHE A 20 -2.50 13.62 -2.09
C PHE A 20 -1.15 13.20 -2.70
N CYS A 21 -0.33 14.16 -3.13
CA CYS A 21 1.01 13.89 -3.66
C CYS A 21 1.92 13.25 -2.59
N GLU A 22 1.86 13.73 -1.35
CA GLU A 22 2.62 13.14 -0.23
C GLU A 22 2.14 11.72 0.07
N GLN A 23 0.82 11.47 0.03
CA GLN A 23 0.25 10.14 0.19
C GLN A 23 0.78 9.17 -0.90
N VAL A 24 0.87 9.62 -2.15
CA VAL A 24 1.42 8.83 -3.26
C VAL A 24 2.88 8.49 -3.02
N GLU A 25 3.72 9.46 -2.65
CA GLU A 25 5.15 9.20 -2.38
C GLU A 25 5.35 8.25 -1.18
N MET A 26 4.59 8.43 -0.09
CA MET A 26 4.64 7.50 1.04
C MET A 26 4.26 6.06 0.63
N VAL A 27 3.18 5.92 -0.15
CA VAL A 27 2.72 4.62 -0.65
C VAL A 27 3.76 3.99 -1.58
N LYS A 28 4.39 4.79 -2.46
CA LYS A 28 5.47 4.35 -3.33
C LYS A 28 6.67 3.84 -2.53
N HIS A 29 7.11 4.56 -1.49
CA HIS A 29 8.19 4.10 -0.60
C HIS A 29 7.86 2.78 0.09
N ALA A 30 6.62 2.60 0.58
CA ALA A 30 6.19 1.34 1.17
C ALA A 30 6.17 0.20 0.14
N LEU A 31 5.70 0.46 -1.09
CA LEU A 31 5.71 -0.51 -2.17
C LEU A 31 7.13 -0.92 -2.55
N VAL A 32 8.09 0.02 -2.62
CA VAL A 32 9.52 -0.31 -2.85
C VAL A 32 10.01 -1.31 -1.81
N ARG A 33 9.74 -1.09 -0.51
CA ARG A 33 10.16 -2.01 0.56
C ARG A 33 9.45 -3.36 0.51
N ILE A 34 8.19 -3.41 0.08
CA ILE A 34 7.46 -4.68 -0.09
C ILE A 34 8.04 -5.46 -1.27
N LEU A 35 8.22 -4.80 -2.41
CA LEU A 35 8.68 -5.40 -3.65
C LEU A 35 10.15 -5.82 -3.60
N SER A 36 11.00 -5.09 -2.87
CA SER A 36 12.41 -5.46 -2.70
C SER A 36 12.62 -6.78 -1.96
N ARG A 37 11.63 -7.19 -1.15
CA ARG A 37 11.64 -8.48 -0.44
C ARG A 37 10.95 -9.59 -1.23
N HIS A 38 10.34 -9.27 -2.38
CA HIS A 38 9.56 -10.22 -3.15
C HIS A 38 10.42 -10.93 -4.20
N ARG A 39 10.47 -12.26 -4.16
CA ARG A 39 11.35 -13.07 -5.02
C ARG A 39 10.74 -13.51 -6.36
N GLY A 40 9.43 -13.30 -6.55
CA GLY A 40 8.71 -13.73 -7.76
C GLY A 40 8.67 -12.67 -8.87
N ARG A 41 8.16 -13.03 -10.05
CA ARG A 41 7.91 -12.07 -11.15
C ARG A 41 6.60 -11.29 -10.99
N VAL A 42 5.67 -11.79 -10.18
CA VAL A 42 4.36 -11.18 -9.93
C VAL A 42 4.16 -11.05 -8.43
N ALA A 43 3.78 -9.86 -7.96
CA ALA A 43 3.50 -9.55 -6.56
C ALA A 43 2.03 -9.15 -6.39
N TYR A 44 1.33 -9.81 -5.47
CA TYR A 44 -0.05 -9.51 -5.11
C TYR A 44 -0.06 -8.73 -3.81
N ILE A 45 -0.27 -7.43 -3.88
CA ILE A 45 -0.17 -6.53 -2.73
C ILE A 45 -1.54 -6.02 -2.34
N ARG A 46 -1.94 -6.24 -1.09
CA ARG A 46 -3.16 -5.68 -0.51
C ARG A 46 -2.86 -4.30 0.10
N PRO A 47 -3.81 -3.35 0.07
CA PRO A 47 -3.67 -2.07 0.79
C PRO A 47 -3.30 -2.24 2.26
N LYS A 48 -3.78 -3.32 2.91
CA LYS A 48 -3.37 -3.68 4.28
C LYS A 48 -1.85 -3.88 4.43
N GLN A 49 -1.20 -4.55 3.48
CA GLN A 49 0.25 -4.78 3.55
C GLN A 49 1.03 -3.46 3.48
N ILE A 50 0.59 -2.55 2.62
CA ILE A 50 1.14 -1.19 2.51
C ILE A 50 0.91 -0.42 3.82
N ALA A 51 -0.30 -0.48 4.40
CA ALA A 51 -0.59 0.17 5.68
C ALA A 51 0.32 -0.35 6.81
N MET A 52 0.57 -1.67 6.86
CA MET A 52 1.50 -2.26 7.82
C MET A 52 2.94 -1.79 7.60
N GLU A 53 3.37 -1.67 6.36
CA GLU A 53 4.70 -1.15 5.99
C GLU A 53 4.88 0.34 6.30
N LEU A 54 3.78 1.08 6.44
CA LEU A 54 3.74 2.48 6.90
C LEU A 54 3.49 2.60 8.42
N HIS A 55 3.45 1.48 9.15
CA HIS A 55 3.11 1.44 10.58
C HIS A 55 1.76 2.09 10.92
N LEU A 56 0.77 1.92 10.02
CA LEU A 56 -0.61 2.38 10.19
C LEU A 56 -1.50 1.23 10.66
N ALA A 57 -1.54 1.00 11.98
CA ALA A 57 -2.30 -0.11 12.58
C ALA A 57 -3.81 -0.05 12.30
N ARG A 58 -4.38 1.16 12.15
CA ARG A 58 -5.79 1.36 11.75
C ARG A 58 -5.97 1.27 10.23
N TRP A 59 -5.46 0.18 9.64
CA TRP A 59 -5.43 -0.03 8.19
C TRP A 59 -6.79 0.08 7.52
N ALA A 60 -7.89 -0.30 8.20
CA ALA A 60 -9.24 -0.22 7.65
C ALA A 60 -9.66 1.21 7.29
N ALA A 61 -9.27 2.20 8.11
CA ALA A 61 -9.60 3.60 7.90
C ALA A 61 -8.81 4.22 6.73
N VAL A 62 -7.59 3.73 6.48
CA VAL A 62 -6.68 4.26 5.46
C VAL A 62 -6.68 3.46 4.16
N SER A 63 -7.30 2.27 4.13
CA SER A 63 -7.21 1.34 2.99
C SER A 63 -7.71 1.94 1.68
N LYS A 64 -8.81 2.70 1.71
CA LYS A 64 -9.34 3.38 0.52
C LYS A 64 -8.39 4.45 -0.02
N LYS A 65 -7.74 5.21 0.87
CA LYS A 65 -6.75 6.24 0.49
C LYS A 65 -5.47 5.60 -0.07
N ILE A 66 -4.96 4.56 0.59
CA ILE A 66 -3.81 3.78 0.11
C ILE A 66 -4.09 3.18 -1.26
N TYR A 67 -5.27 2.57 -1.44
CA TYR A 67 -5.70 2.06 -2.74
C TYR A 67 -5.67 3.16 -3.80
N LYS A 68 -6.36 4.29 -3.54
CA LYS A 68 -6.40 5.42 -4.47
C LYS A 68 -4.99 5.90 -4.83
N ALA A 69 -4.14 6.16 -3.84
CA ALA A 69 -2.75 6.58 -4.05
C ALA A 69 -1.93 5.56 -4.85
N SER A 70 -2.13 4.26 -4.62
CA SER A 70 -1.42 3.19 -5.34
C SER A 70 -1.69 3.18 -6.84
N LEU A 71 -2.84 3.67 -7.30
CA LEU A 71 -3.17 3.76 -8.74
C LEU A 71 -2.36 4.84 -9.46
N PHE A 72 -1.84 5.82 -8.71
CA PHE A 72 -1.03 6.92 -9.23
C PHE A 72 0.47 6.68 -9.03
N VAL A 73 0.83 5.57 -8.37
CA VAL A 73 2.22 5.13 -8.35
C VAL A 73 2.53 4.58 -9.74
N GLY A 74 3.40 5.30 -10.46
CA GLY A 74 3.91 4.86 -11.75
C GLY A 74 4.84 3.65 -11.61
N ASN A 75 5.85 3.57 -12.48
CA ASN A 75 6.83 2.48 -12.38
C ASN A 75 7.68 2.61 -11.11
N ILE A 76 7.98 1.47 -10.48
CA ILE A 76 8.70 1.38 -9.22
C ILE A 76 10.01 0.65 -9.47
N HIS A 77 11.13 1.27 -9.14
CA HIS A 77 12.42 0.58 -9.11
C HIS A 77 12.65 -0.01 -7.71
N ALA A 78 12.80 -1.33 -7.63
CA ALA A 78 13.06 -2.03 -6.37
C ALA A 78 13.95 -3.25 -6.62
N ASP A 79 15.01 -3.39 -5.80
CA ASP A 79 15.95 -4.52 -5.87
C ASP A 79 16.61 -4.67 -7.26
N GLY A 80 16.96 -3.54 -7.90
CA GLY A 80 17.56 -3.55 -9.24
C GLY A 80 16.59 -3.91 -10.38
N HIS A 81 15.30 -4.05 -10.09
CA HIS A 81 14.28 -4.40 -11.09
C HIS A 81 13.18 -3.34 -11.17
N LEU A 82 12.62 -3.19 -12.38
CA LEU A 82 11.46 -2.36 -12.62
C LEU A 82 10.18 -3.15 -12.31
N TRP A 83 9.26 -2.52 -11.58
CA TRP A 83 7.96 -3.07 -11.25
C TRP A 83 6.87 -2.12 -11.76
N ARG A 84 5.82 -2.69 -12.35
CA ARG A 84 4.67 -1.94 -12.85
C ARG A 84 3.38 -2.52 -12.29
N LEU A 85 2.43 -1.66 -11.92
CA LEU A 85 1.07 -2.09 -11.63
C LEU A 85 0.41 -2.56 -12.93
N GLU A 86 0.14 -3.85 -13.03
CA GLU A 86 -0.44 -4.46 -14.23
C GLU A 86 -1.97 -4.41 -14.20
N ARG A 87 -2.56 -4.78 -13.06
CA ARG A 87 -4.01 -4.78 -12.88
C ARG A 87 -4.41 -4.69 -11.41
N VAL A 88 -5.68 -4.38 -11.19
CA VAL A 88 -6.33 -4.42 -9.88
C VAL A 88 -7.37 -5.54 -9.88
N GLU A 89 -7.28 -6.45 -8.92
CA GLU A 89 -8.29 -7.49 -8.71
C GLU A 89 -9.17 -7.11 -7.53
N ILE A 90 -10.47 -6.97 -7.78
CA ILE A 90 -11.50 -6.75 -6.76
C ILE A 90 -12.31 -8.03 -6.64
N ARG A 91 -12.34 -8.61 -5.44
CA ARG A 91 -13.18 -9.79 -5.12
C ARG A 91 -14.07 -9.49 -3.94
N THR A 92 -15.33 -9.85 -4.03
CA THR A 92 -16.27 -9.76 -2.91
C THR A 92 -16.28 -11.08 -2.15
N ASP A 93 -16.04 -11.05 -0.84
CA ASP A 93 -16.06 -12.23 0.04
C ASP A 93 -16.85 -11.89 1.31
N LYS A 94 -17.91 -12.66 1.59
CA LYS A 94 -18.85 -12.43 2.71
C LYS A 94 -19.34 -10.97 2.79
N GLY A 95 -19.72 -10.39 1.65
CA GLY A 95 -20.19 -9.00 1.53
C GLY A 95 -19.10 -7.93 1.70
N LYS A 96 -17.82 -8.31 1.80
CA LYS A 96 -16.70 -7.37 1.93
C LYS A 96 -15.84 -7.40 0.67
N GLU A 97 -15.59 -6.23 0.10
CA GLU A 97 -14.66 -6.07 -1.01
C GLU A 97 -13.21 -6.28 -0.55
N LYS A 98 -12.47 -7.10 -1.29
CA LYS A 98 -11.04 -7.35 -1.13
C LYS A 98 -10.32 -6.88 -2.39
N ILE A 99 -9.51 -5.84 -2.22
CA ILE A 99 -8.71 -5.26 -3.29
C ILE A 99 -7.30 -5.85 -3.25
N LYS A 100 -6.79 -6.27 -4.41
CA LYS A 100 -5.40 -6.66 -4.63
C LYS A 100 -4.81 -5.88 -5.80
N LEU A 101 -3.64 -5.31 -5.58
CA LEU A 101 -2.81 -4.68 -6.60
C LEU A 101 -1.86 -5.74 -7.15
N VAL A 102 -1.86 -5.97 -8.46
CA VAL A 102 -1.02 -6.97 -9.11
C VAL A 102 0.14 -6.24 -9.78
N TYR A 103 1.31 -6.32 -9.18
CA TYR A 103 2.55 -5.79 -9.73
C TYR A 103 3.31 -6.87 -10.49
N VAL A 104 3.86 -6.51 -11.64
CA VAL A 104 4.69 -7.39 -12.47
C VAL A 104 6.08 -6.79 -12.59
N ARG A 105 7.09 -7.66 -12.49
CA ARG A 105 8.48 -7.30 -12.73
C ARG A 105 8.69 -7.21 -14.24
N VAL A 106 9.16 -6.05 -14.69
CA VAL A 106 9.50 -5.74 -16.08
C VAL A 106 11.02 -5.81 -16.20
N ASN A 107 11.51 -6.50 -17.24
CA ASN A 107 12.92 -6.53 -17.60
C ASN A 107 13.27 -5.30 -18.44
#